data_AF-A0A7R8VYY6-F1
#
_entry.id   AF-A0A7R8VYY6-F1
#
_cell.length_a   1.000
_cell.length_b   1.000
_cell.length_c   1.000
_cell.angle_alpha   90.00
_cell.angle_beta   90.00
_cell.angle_gamma   90.00
#
_symmetry.space_group_name_H-M   'P 1'
#
loop_
_entity.id
_entity.type
_entity.pdbx_description
1 polymer ?
#
loop_
_entity_poly.entity_id
_entity_poly.type
_entity_poly.pdbx_seq_one_letter_code
_entity_poly.pdbx_strand_id
1 'polypeptide(L)'
;VDQLMFKSEQRCSDANVRANLIRSVGSLGLILVNSTDMTTTAHAMIKSIGRFLLEVCSRESELWLVAESLDTLMDVFGEDETDQAAADIALVDKLRALVPSLKYKVRQQRKSLGDHYLVVTTVNANLTRFIKYKGQRTASLSATNGHST
;
A
#
# COMPACT_ATOMS: atom_id res chain seq x y z
N VAL A 1 -0.10 -3.97 -18.68
CA VAL A 1 0.63 -4.63 -17.57
C VAL A 1 -0.26 -4.84 -16.35
N ASP A 2 -1.09 -3.86 -15.97
CA ASP A 2 -1.97 -3.88 -14.78
C ASP A 2 -2.86 -5.12 -14.63
N GLN A 3 -3.55 -5.58 -15.68
CA GLN A 3 -4.43 -6.75 -15.58
C GLN A 3 -3.71 -8.09 -15.43
N LEU A 4 -2.45 -8.20 -15.91
CA LEU A 4 -1.77 -9.51 -15.98
C LEU A 4 -1.22 -9.91 -14.61
N MET A 5 -0.50 -8.99 -13.95
CA MET A 5 0.00 -9.19 -12.58
C MET A 5 -1.16 -9.45 -11.60
N PHE A 6 -2.28 -8.76 -11.80
CA PHE A 6 -3.49 -8.93 -11.01
C PHE A 6 -4.09 -10.34 -11.14
N LYS A 7 -4.21 -10.83 -12.38
CA LYS A 7 -4.79 -12.16 -12.67
C LYS A 7 -3.87 -13.31 -12.24
N SER A 8 -2.56 -13.12 -12.27
CA SER A 8 -1.60 -14.16 -11.85
C SER A 8 -1.58 -14.33 -10.33
N GLU A 9 -1.66 -13.23 -9.57
CA GLU A 9 -1.75 -13.29 -8.11
C GLU A 9 -3.02 -14.04 -7.66
N GLN A 10 -4.16 -13.72 -8.29
CA GLN A 10 -5.48 -14.24 -7.90
C GLN A 10 -5.63 -15.75 -8.02
N ARG A 11 -4.80 -16.39 -8.84
CA ARG A 11 -4.92 -17.83 -9.15
C ARG A 11 -3.97 -18.69 -8.33
N CYS A 12 -3.08 -18.08 -7.55
CA CYS A 12 -2.10 -18.80 -6.76
C CYS A 12 -2.65 -19.07 -5.36
N SER A 13 -2.77 -20.34 -4.98
CA SER A 13 -3.20 -20.74 -3.63
C SER A 13 -2.06 -20.72 -2.62
N ASP A 14 -0.80 -20.59 -3.06
CA ASP A 14 0.36 -20.59 -2.18
C ASP A 14 0.61 -19.17 -1.64
N ALA A 15 0.45 -19.02 -0.33
CA ALA A 15 0.62 -17.77 0.39
C ALA A 15 2.05 -17.19 0.24
N ASN A 16 3.08 -18.03 0.24
CA ASN A 16 4.46 -17.57 0.11
C ASN A 16 4.74 -17.05 -1.31
N VAL A 17 4.17 -17.68 -2.33
CA VAL A 17 4.29 -17.20 -3.72
C VAL A 17 3.60 -15.83 -3.86
N ARG A 18 2.41 -15.65 -3.27
CA ARG A 18 1.73 -14.35 -3.24
C ARG A 18 2.55 -13.29 -2.50
N ALA A 19 3.13 -13.62 -1.35
CA ALA A 19 4.02 -12.71 -0.62
C ALA A 19 5.23 -12.29 -1.46
N ASN A 20 5.86 -13.24 -2.15
CA ASN A 20 7.00 -12.94 -3.02
C ASN A 20 6.62 -12.04 -4.19
N LEU A 21 5.41 -12.19 -4.74
CA LEU A 21 4.92 -11.29 -5.77
C LEU A 21 4.67 -9.88 -5.23
N ILE A 22 4.04 -9.75 -4.05
CA ILE A 22 3.84 -8.46 -3.36
C ILE A 22 5.19 -7.74 -3.19
N ARG A 23 6.19 -8.43 -2.63
CA ARG A 23 7.55 -7.89 -2.44
C ARG A 23 8.21 -7.50 -3.75
N SER A 24 8.10 -8.36 -4.77
CA SER A 24 8.71 -8.07 -6.08
C SER A 24 8.10 -6.82 -6.73
N VAL A 25 6.78 -6.67 -6.66
CA VAL A 25 6.07 -5.48 -7.15
C VAL A 25 6.43 -4.25 -6.32
N GLY A 26 6.58 -4.40 -5.00
CA GLY A 26 7.07 -3.37 -4.10
C GLY A 26 8.46 -2.85 -4.46
N SER A 27 9.42 -3.77 -4.65
CA SER A 27 10.78 -3.43 -5.07
C SER A 27 10.82 -2.69 -6.40
N LEU A 28 9.98 -3.07 -7.36
CA LEU A 28 9.83 -2.30 -8.61
C LEU A 28 9.32 -0.88 -8.34
N GLY A 29 8.34 -0.72 -7.44
CA GLY A 29 7.86 0.58 -7.00
C GLY A 29 8.98 1.44 -6.40
N LEU A 30 9.78 0.89 -5.51
CA LEU A 30 10.91 1.59 -4.89
C LEU A 30 11.99 1.97 -5.91
N ILE A 31 12.30 1.10 -6.88
CA ILE A 31 13.24 1.42 -7.96
C ILE A 31 12.73 2.61 -8.79
N LEU A 32 11.43 2.66 -9.07
CA LEU A 32 10.83 3.77 -9.80
C LEU A 32 10.90 5.08 -9.00
N VAL A 33 10.59 5.02 -7.71
CA VAL A 33 10.64 6.20 -6.81
C VAL A 33 12.07 6.74 -6.69
N ASN A 34 13.06 5.86 -6.59
CA ASN A 34 14.47 6.23 -6.43
C ASN A 34 15.18 6.55 -7.76
N SER A 35 14.48 6.49 -8.90
CA SER A 35 15.07 6.88 -10.18
C SER A 35 15.21 8.40 -10.26
N THR A 36 16.31 8.88 -10.87
CA THR A 36 16.67 10.32 -10.88
C THR A 36 15.65 11.22 -11.57
N ASP A 37 14.77 10.66 -12.40
CA ASP A 37 13.72 11.39 -13.10
C ASP A 37 12.36 10.70 -12.89
N MET A 38 11.48 11.33 -12.11
CA MET A 38 10.08 10.94 -11.99
C MET A 38 9.34 11.28 -13.28
N THR A 39 9.46 10.42 -14.29
CA THR A 39 8.76 10.57 -15.55
C THR A 39 7.25 10.33 -15.37
N THR A 40 6.44 10.86 -16.29
CA THR A 40 4.99 10.57 -16.36
C THR A 40 4.69 9.07 -16.36
N THR A 41 5.56 8.27 -16.99
CA THR A 41 5.44 6.81 -17.01
C THR A 41 5.71 6.20 -15.63
N ALA A 42 6.78 6.61 -14.95
CA ALA A 42 7.09 6.14 -13.59
C ALA A 42 5.95 6.50 -12.62
N HIS A 43 5.43 7.73 -12.70
CA HIS A 43 4.28 8.16 -11.91
C HIS A 43 3.04 7.29 -12.16
N ALA A 44 2.72 7.00 -13.43
CA ALA A 44 1.61 6.11 -13.78
C ALA A 44 1.81 4.69 -13.22
N MET A 45 3.02 4.15 -13.30
CA MET A 45 3.36 2.83 -12.77
C MET A 45 3.25 2.76 -11.25
N ILE A 46 3.75 3.76 -10.52
CA ILE A 46 3.61 3.86 -9.05
C ILE A 46 2.14 3.85 -8.65
N LYS A 47 1.27 4.57 -9.38
CA LYS A 47 -0.18 4.54 -9.14
C LYS A 47 -0.77 3.16 -9.37
N SER A 48 -0.36 2.45 -10.43
CA SER A 48 -0.84 1.09 -10.70
C SER A 48 -0.37 0.10 -9.63
N ILE A 49 0.88 0.23 -9.16
CA ILE A 49 1.41 -0.54 -8.03
C ILE A 49 0.60 -0.27 -6.76
N GLY A 50 0.37 0.99 -6.42
CA GLY A 50 -0.42 1.36 -5.24
C GLY A 50 -1.85 0.82 -5.28
N ARG A 51 -2.51 0.87 -6.44
CA ARG A 51 -3.85 0.27 -6.62
C ARG A 51 -3.84 -1.24 -6.46
N PHE A 52 -2.83 -1.92 -7.01
CA PHE A 52 -2.66 -3.36 -6.84
C PHE A 52 -2.52 -3.74 -5.36
N LEU A 53 -1.64 -3.06 -4.63
CA LEU A 53 -1.40 -3.32 -3.19
C LEU A 53 -2.66 -3.02 -2.35
N LEU A 54 -3.38 -1.94 -2.65
CA LEU A 54 -4.66 -1.63 -1.99
C LEU A 54 -5.70 -2.73 -2.22
N GLU A 55 -5.75 -3.29 -3.42
CA GLU A 55 -6.67 -4.36 -3.76
C GLU A 55 -6.26 -5.70 -3.11
N VAL A 56 -4.97 -5.97 -2.93
CA VAL A 56 -4.52 -7.09 -2.08
C VAL A 56 -5.03 -6.90 -0.64
N CYS A 57 -4.89 -5.69 -0.08
CA CYS A 57 -5.34 -5.40 1.29
C CYS A 57 -6.85 -5.59 1.49
N SER A 58 -7.69 -5.35 0.48
CA SER A 58 -9.15 -5.47 0.58
C SER A 58 -9.64 -6.92 0.49
N ARG A 59 -9.00 -7.76 -0.34
CA ARG A 59 -9.51 -9.11 -0.66
C ARG A 59 -8.80 -10.25 0.05
N GLU A 60 -7.56 -10.04 0.48
CA GLU A 60 -6.74 -11.12 1.03
C GLU A 60 -7.34 -11.65 2.35
N SER A 61 -7.38 -12.97 2.48
CA SER A 61 -7.98 -13.65 3.63
C SER A 61 -6.98 -13.77 4.79
N GLU A 62 -5.72 -14.03 4.45
CA GLU A 62 -4.61 -14.19 5.39
C GLU A 62 -4.08 -12.83 5.86
N LEU A 63 -4.22 -12.55 7.15
CA LEU A 63 -3.88 -11.25 7.70
C LEU A 63 -2.38 -10.91 7.57
N TRP A 64 -1.51 -11.91 7.60
CA TRP A 64 -0.07 -11.67 7.46
C TRP A 64 0.29 -11.16 6.05
N LEU A 65 -0.42 -11.63 5.00
CA LEU A 65 -0.27 -11.10 3.64
C LEU A 65 -0.84 -9.69 3.49
N VAL A 66 -1.95 -9.40 4.19
CA VAL A 66 -2.46 -8.02 4.28
C VAL A 66 -1.41 -7.11 4.91
N ALA A 67 -0.75 -7.56 5.99
CA ALA A 67 0.31 -6.80 6.63
C ALA A 67 1.52 -6.60 5.71
N GLU A 68 1.94 -7.64 4.98
CA GLU A 68 3.01 -7.55 3.97
C GLU A 68 2.70 -6.49 2.91
N SER A 69 1.46 -6.51 2.40
CA SER A 69 1.02 -5.55 1.39
C SER A 69 0.94 -4.12 1.93
N LEU A 70 0.57 -3.94 3.20
CA LEU A 70 0.54 -2.63 3.84
C LEU A 70 1.95 -2.09 4.10
N ASP A 71 2.87 -2.94 4.53
CA ASP A 71 4.29 -2.59 4.73
C ASP A 71 4.91 -2.12 3.41
N THR A 72 4.76 -2.96 2.37
CA THR A 72 5.20 -2.64 1.01
C THR A 72 4.59 -1.33 0.49
N LEU A 73 3.31 -1.10 0.77
CA LEU A 73 2.64 0.14 0.36
C LEU A 73 3.18 1.35 1.11
N MET A 74 3.47 1.23 2.42
CA MET A 74 4.07 2.31 3.20
C MET A 74 5.51 2.59 2.76
N ASP A 75 6.27 1.59 2.35
CA ASP A 75 7.61 1.77 1.79
C ASP A 75 7.56 2.53 0.46
N VAL A 76 6.70 2.11 -0.48
CA VAL A 76 6.58 2.75 -1.80
C VAL A 76 6.10 4.19 -1.67
N PHE A 77 5.16 4.47 -0.76
CA PHE A 77 4.58 5.80 -0.60
C PHE A 77 5.16 6.56 0.59
N GLY A 78 6.28 6.12 1.15
CA GLY A 78 6.88 6.70 2.35
C GLY A 78 7.36 8.13 2.12
N GLU A 79 7.93 8.38 0.95
CA GLU A 79 8.61 9.64 0.63
C GLU A 79 7.68 10.67 -0.02
N ASP A 80 8.09 11.94 0.06
CA ASP A 80 7.34 13.11 -0.40
C ASP A 80 7.11 13.12 -1.93
N GLU A 81 8.03 12.52 -2.70
CA GLU A 81 7.97 12.41 -4.17
C GLU A 81 6.73 11.68 -4.66
N THR A 82 6.13 10.85 -3.79
CA THR A 82 4.94 10.06 -4.10
C THR A 82 3.64 10.71 -3.64
N ASP A 83 3.68 11.91 -3.05
CA ASP A 83 2.50 12.59 -2.50
C ASP A 83 1.43 12.81 -3.57
N GLN A 84 1.82 13.23 -4.77
CA GLN A 84 0.87 13.42 -5.88
C GLN A 84 0.27 12.10 -6.35
N ALA A 85 1.08 11.02 -6.42
CA ALA A 85 0.58 9.70 -6.79
C ALA A 85 -0.40 9.15 -5.73
N ALA A 86 -0.11 9.39 -4.45
CA ALA A 86 -0.98 9.03 -3.34
C ALA A 86 -2.33 9.78 -3.40
N ALA A 87 -2.31 11.07 -3.72
CA ALA A 87 -3.52 11.88 -3.90
C ALA A 87 -4.36 11.36 -5.07
N ASP A 88 -3.73 11.13 -6.23
CA ASP A 88 -4.39 10.67 -7.46
C ASP A 88 -5.13 9.33 -7.31
N ILE A 89 -4.72 8.48 -6.37
CA ILE A 89 -5.36 7.17 -6.10
C ILE A 89 -6.25 7.17 -4.85
N ALA A 90 -6.44 8.33 -4.22
CA ALA A 90 -7.14 8.48 -2.94
C ALA A 90 -6.60 7.51 -1.86
N LEU A 91 -5.26 7.39 -1.79
CA LEU A 91 -4.59 6.38 -0.97
C LEU A 91 -5.02 6.46 0.50
N VAL A 92 -4.94 7.65 1.08
CA VAL A 92 -5.19 7.89 2.51
C VAL A 92 -6.63 7.52 2.89
N ASP A 93 -7.61 7.87 2.06
CA ASP A 93 -9.02 7.58 2.34
C ASP A 93 -9.32 6.08 2.25
N LYS A 94 -8.72 5.39 1.27
CA LYS A 94 -8.82 3.93 1.16
C LYS A 94 -8.19 3.24 2.37
N LEU A 95 -7.03 3.69 2.83
CA LEU A 95 -6.39 3.15 4.03
C LEU A 95 -7.24 3.39 5.29
N ARG A 96 -7.83 4.59 5.45
CA ARG A 96 -8.75 4.89 6.56
C ARG A 96 -9.95 3.94 6.57
N ALA A 97 -10.51 3.64 5.40
CA ALA A 97 -11.63 2.70 5.27
C ALA A 97 -11.23 1.26 5.60
N LEU A 98 -9.97 0.86 5.40
CA LEU A 98 -9.47 -0.48 5.72
C LEU A 98 -9.19 -0.69 7.21
N VAL A 99 -8.84 0.37 7.96
CA VAL A 99 -8.43 0.27 9.38
C VAL A 99 -9.43 -0.50 10.27
N PRO A 100 -10.76 -0.26 10.22
CA PRO A 100 -11.72 -1.01 11.04
C PRO A 100 -11.72 -2.52 10.74
N SER A 101 -11.70 -2.88 9.46
CA SER A 101 -11.65 -4.28 9.00
C SER A 101 -10.37 -4.97 9.46
N LEU A 102 -9.24 -4.28 9.34
CA LEU A 102 -7.93 -4.78 9.77
C LEU A 102 -7.90 -5.04 11.29
N LYS A 103 -8.39 -4.09 12.10
CA LYS A 103 -8.53 -4.27 13.56
C LYS A 103 -9.40 -5.46 13.92
N TYR A 104 -10.47 -5.70 13.18
CA TYR A 104 -11.33 -6.87 13.37
C TYR A 104 -10.59 -8.17 13.03
N LYS A 105 -9.93 -8.25 11.87
CA LYS A 105 -9.13 -9.42 11.46
C LYS A 105 -8.02 -9.76 12.46
N VAL A 106 -7.31 -8.76 12.99
CA VAL A 106 -6.26 -8.96 14.01
C VAL A 106 -6.82 -9.65 15.25
N ARG A 107 -8.01 -9.25 15.71
CA ARG A 107 -8.65 -9.88 16.88
C ARG A 107 -9.05 -11.34 16.58
N GLN A 108 -9.56 -11.61 15.39
CA GLN A 108 -10.00 -12.94 14.96
C GLN A 108 -8.82 -13.92 14.76
N GLN A 109 -7.77 -13.49 14.09
CA GLN A 109 -6.64 -14.35 13.69
C GLN A 109 -5.48 -14.33 14.70
N ARG A 110 -5.60 -13.63 15.83
CA ARG A 110 -4.51 -13.46 16.81
C ARG A 110 -3.80 -14.77 17.18
N LYS A 111 -4.57 -15.84 17.44
CA LYS A 111 -4.03 -17.13 17.88
C LYS A 111 -3.39 -17.94 16.76
N SER A 112 -3.76 -17.69 15.50
CA SER A 112 -3.27 -18.44 14.34
C SER A 112 -2.08 -17.78 13.65
N LEU A 113 -1.69 -16.56 14.05
CA LEU A 113 -0.62 -15.80 13.40
C LEU A 113 0.79 -16.33 13.71
N GLY A 114 0.98 -17.03 14.83
CA GLY A 114 2.31 -17.51 15.24
C GLY A 114 3.37 -16.40 15.18
N ASP A 115 4.48 -16.68 14.48
CA ASP A 115 5.61 -15.77 14.32
C ASP A 115 5.25 -14.47 13.56
N HIS A 116 4.20 -14.49 12.73
CA HIS A 116 3.74 -13.30 12.00
C HIS A 116 3.01 -12.30 12.90
N TYR A 117 2.67 -12.65 14.14
CA TYR A 117 1.93 -11.75 15.02
C TYR A 117 2.68 -10.43 15.26
N LEU A 118 3.99 -10.51 15.53
CA LEU A 118 4.80 -9.31 15.78
C LEU A 118 4.81 -8.39 14.55
N VAL A 119 5.05 -8.96 13.36
CA VAL A 119 5.04 -8.23 12.08
C VAL A 119 3.71 -7.52 11.88
N VAL A 120 2.60 -8.24 12.02
CA VAL A 120 1.25 -7.67 11.88
C VAL A 120 1.04 -6.50 12.86
N THR A 121 1.46 -6.64 14.13
CA THR A 121 1.28 -5.56 15.11
C THR A 121 2.14 -4.33 14.81
N THR A 122 3.38 -4.52 14.34
CA THR A 122 4.27 -3.44 13.94
C THR A 122 3.71 -2.66 12.75
N VAL A 123 3.27 -3.37 11.71
CA VAL A 123 2.64 -2.76 10.53
C VAL A 123 1.40 -1.97 10.91
N ASN A 124 0.54 -2.50 11.79
CA ASN A 124 -0.65 -1.79 12.25
C ASN A 124 -0.32 -0.48 13.00
N ALA A 125 0.72 -0.50 13.83
CA ALA A 125 1.18 0.70 14.53
C ALA A 125 1.72 1.74 13.54
N ASN A 126 2.50 1.30 12.55
CA ASN A 126 3.06 2.15 11.51
C ASN A 126 1.98 2.74 10.60
N LEU A 127 0.96 1.97 10.24
CA LEU A 127 -0.14 2.41 9.39
C LEU A 127 -0.85 3.64 9.94
N THR A 128 -1.08 3.70 11.25
CA THR A 128 -1.74 4.86 11.87
C THR A 128 -0.90 6.13 11.73
N ARG A 129 0.43 6.00 11.88
CA ARG A 129 1.38 7.12 11.70
C ARG A 129 1.45 7.54 10.23
N PHE A 130 1.53 6.56 9.34
CA PHE A 130 1.57 6.79 7.89
C PHE A 130 0.33 7.54 7.39
N ILE A 131 -0.88 7.08 7.75
CA ILE A 131 -2.15 7.75 7.39
C ILE A 131 -2.16 9.21 7.85
N LYS A 132 -1.64 9.48 9.05
CA LYS A 132 -1.57 10.85 9.58
C LYS A 132 -0.62 11.70 8.74
N TYR A 133 0.63 11.24 8.58
CA TYR A 133 1.67 11.97 7.84
C TYR A 133 1.26 12.20 6.37
N LYS A 134 0.97 11.13 5.62
CA LYS A 134 0.62 11.23 4.20
C LYS A 134 -0.72 11.95 3.99
N GLY A 135 -1.64 11.87 4.96
CA GLY A 135 -2.87 12.67 4.96
C GLY A 135 -2.63 14.17 5.02
N GLN A 136 -1.65 14.63 5.79
CA GLN A 136 -1.27 16.05 5.82
C GLN A 136 -0.65 16.47 4.49
N ARG A 137 0.26 15.64 3.94
CA ARG A 137 0.94 15.90 2.67
C ARG A 137 -0.03 16.05 1.49
N THR A 138 -0.95 15.10 1.35
CA THR A 138 -1.96 15.10 0.27
C THR A 138 -2.98 16.24 0.39
N ALA A 139 -3.34 16.65 1.62
CA ALA A 139 -4.21 17.80 1.86
C ALA A 139 -3.52 19.12 1.44
N SER A 140 -2.23 19.28 1.73
CA SER A 140 -1.47 20.48 1.34
C SER A 140 -1.42 20.67 -0.18
N LEU A 141 -1.34 19.60 -0.97
CA LEU A 141 -1.42 19.68 -2.44
C LEU A 141 -2.73 20.29 -2.94
N SER A 142 -3.84 19.99 -2.26
CA SER A 142 -5.17 20.51 -2.63
C SER A 142 -5.32 22.00 -2.29
N ALA A 143 -4.64 22.48 -1.24
CA ALA A 143 -4.68 23.88 -0.82
C ALA A 143 -3.89 24.80 -1.77
N THR A 144 -2.75 24.34 -2.31
CA THR A 144 -1.91 25.13 -3.22
C THR A 144 -2.58 25.41 -4.57
N ASN A 145 -3.46 24.51 -5.03
CA ASN A 145 -4.20 24.68 -6.29
C ASN A 145 -5.38 25.66 -6.19
N GLY A 146 -5.73 26.13 -4.99
CA GLY A 146 -6.87 27.02 -4.74
C GLY A 146 -6.53 28.52 -4.63
N HIS A 147 -5.28 28.93 -4.84
CA HIS A 147 -4.82 30.32 -4.70
C HIS A 147 -4.49 31.04 -6.03
N SER A 148 -5.02 30.54 -7.15
CA SER A 148 -4.94 31.20 -8.46
C SER A 148 -6.34 31.55 -8.97
N THR A 149 -6.92 32.62 -8.42
CA THR A 149 -8.03 33.38 -9.03
C THR A 149 -7.88 34.85 -8.67
#